data_AF-A0A7C5TAQ9-F1
#
_entry.id   AF-A0A7C5TAQ9-F1
#
_cell.length_a   1.000
_cell.length_b   1.000
_cell.length_c   1.000
_cell.angle_alpha   90.00
_cell.angle_beta   90.00
_cell.angle_gamma   90.00
#
_symmetry.space_group_name_H-M   'P 1'
#
loop_
_entity.id
_entity.type
_entity.pdbx_description
1 polymer ?
#
loop_
_entity_poly.entity_id
_entity_poly.type
_entity_poly.pdbx_seq_one_letter_code
_entity_poly.pdbx_strand_id
1 'polypeptide(L)'
;MVRGLPVLLIHAARDPTRGGLSMVLNDWAKVSSTVIVIDESSIPLRPEVASFAGMLGIDPLYLASEGVAVLSVDPSLADEVITYMHSLGFSNAKVIGEVRRSEKYSGYVIMRTVTGGFRILEPPRGDLVPRIC
;
A
#
# COMPACT_ATOMS: atom_id res chain seq x y z
N MET A 1 -0.83 -1.17 -29.60
CA MET A 1 -2.17 -1.80 -29.66
C MET A 1 -2.42 -2.44 -28.30
N VAL A 2 -2.92 -1.66 -27.32
CA VAL A 2 -3.14 -2.15 -25.96
C VAL A 2 -4.46 -2.91 -25.97
N ARG A 3 -4.40 -4.24 -26.07
CA ARG A 3 -5.52 -5.09 -25.66
C ARG A 3 -5.68 -4.83 -24.16
N GLY A 4 -6.84 -4.32 -23.76
CA GLY A 4 -7.10 -3.89 -22.39
C GLY A 4 -6.74 -5.00 -21.41
N LEU A 5 -5.97 -4.64 -20.37
CA LEU A 5 -5.77 -5.49 -19.21
C LEU A 5 -7.12 -6.09 -18.81
N PRO A 6 -7.25 -7.42 -18.68
CA PRO A 6 -8.51 -8.02 -18.28
C PRO A 6 -8.91 -7.43 -16.92
N VAL A 7 -9.99 -6.63 -16.90
CA VAL A 7 -10.50 -6.00 -15.66
C VAL A 7 -10.78 -7.05 -14.57
N LEU A 8 -11.01 -8.30 -14.97
CA LEU A 8 -11.19 -9.48 -14.11
C LEU A 8 -9.98 -9.82 -13.22
N LEU A 9 -8.79 -9.28 -13.49
CA LEU A 9 -7.55 -9.60 -12.78
C LEU A 9 -7.07 -8.46 -11.86
N ILE A 10 -7.87 -7.40 -11.71
CA ILE A 10 -7.73 -6.40 -10.64
C ILE A 10 -8.76 -6.77 -9.56
N HIS A 11 -8.28 -7.19 -8.39
CA HIS A 11 -9.13 -7.65 -7.29
C HIS A 11 -9.65 -6.50 -6.43
N ALA A 12 -8.87 -5.43 -6.28
CA ALA A 12 -9.27 -4.24 -5.55
C ALA A 12 -8.48 -3.01 -6.02
N ALA A 13 -9.10 -1.85 -5.94
CA ALA A 13 -8.46 -0.56 -6.17
C ALA A 13 -9.00 0.46 -5.16
N ARG A 14 -8.12 1.24 -4.54
CA ARG A 14 -8.50 2.32 -3.61
C ARG A 14 -7.40 3.37 -3.53
N ASP A 15 -7.79 4.62 -3.46
CA ASP A 15 -6.94 5.77 -3.15
C ASP A 15 -6.66 5.85 -1.63
N PRO A 16 -5.40 5.98 -1.19
CA PRO A 16 -5.05 6.05 0.23
C PRO A 16 -5.19 7.47 0.76
N THR A 17 -6.43 8.00 0.77
CA THR A 17 -6.78 9.31 1.33
C THR A 17 -6.79 9.26 2.86
N ARG A 18 -7.90 9.49 3.54
CA ARG A 18 -7.92 9.54 5.01
C ARG A 18 -7.46 8.20 5.61
N GLY A 19 -6.45 8.27 6.49
CA GLY A 19 -5.82 7.10 7.11
C GLY A 19 -4.70 6.45 6.29
N GLY A 20 -4.42 6.96 5.08
CA GLY A 20 -3.27 6.60 4.27
C GLY A 20 -3.26 5.14 3.79
N LEU A 21 -2.07 4.70 3.39
CA LEU A 21 -1.83 3.32 2.94
C LEU A 21 -2.15 2.31 4.04
N SER A 22 -1.85 2.64 5.29
CA SER A 22 -2.11 1.79 6.46
C SER A 22 -3.60 1.41 6.55
N MET A 23 -4.51 2.37 6.44
CA MET A 23 -5.95 2.08 6.52
C MET A 23 -6.41 1.21 5.35
N VAL A 24 -5.99 1.52 4.11
CA VAL A 24 -6.37 0.73 2.92
C VAL A 24 -5.99 -0.74 3.08
N LEU A 25 -4.74 -1.02 3.45
CA LEU A 25 -4.26 -2.39 3.59
C LEU A 25 -4.94 -3.11 4.75
N ASN A 26 -5.15 -2.43 5.89
CA ASN A 26 -5.83 -3.03 7.03
C ASN A 26 -7.30 -3.37 6.75
N ASP A 27 -8.01 -2.49 6.04
CA ASP A 27 -9.39 -2.74 5.63
C ASP A 27 -9.46 -3.95 4.69
N TRP A 28 -8.54 -4.03 3.73
CA TRP A 28 -8.46 -5.16 2.80
C TRP A 28 -8.13 -6.46 3.50
N ALA A 29 -7.14 -6.48 4.39
CA ALA A 29 -6.76 -7.67 5.16
C ALA A 29 -7.95 -8.20 5.97
N LYS A 30 -8.70 -7.30 6.64
CA LYS A 30 -9.88 -7.66 7.45
C LYS A 30 -11.02 -8.19 6.60
N VAL A 31 -11.45 -7.46 5.58
CA VAL A 31 -12.62 -7.83 4.76
C VAL A 31 -12.37 -9.12 3.98
N SER A 32 -11.14 -9.35 3.53
CA SER A 32 -10.78 -10.57 2.79
C SER A 32 -10.39 -11.75 3.68
N SER A 33 -10.28 -11.57 5.01
CA SER A 33 -9.76 -12.60 5.93
C SER A 33 -8.40 -13.18 5.49
N THR A 34 -7.50 -12.29 5.08
CA THR A 34 -6.14 -12.61 4.63
C THR A 34 -5.09 -11.88 5.47
N VAL A 35 -3.82 -12.24 5.28
CA VAL A 35 -2.70 -11.44 5.77
C VAL A 35 -2.06 -10.72 4.58
N ILE A 36 -1.75 -9.44 4.74
CA ILE A 36 -0.98 -8.69 3.75
C ILE A 36 0.44 -8.54 4.28
N VAL A 37 1.43 -8.96 3.49
CA VAL A 37 2.85 -8.81 3.83
C VAL A 37 3.47 -7.78 2.90
N ILE A 38 3.97 -6.67 3.45
CA ILE A 38 4.64 -5.61 2.69
C ILE A 38 6.11 -5.49 3.06
N ASP A 39 6.92 -4.98 2.14
CA ASP A 39 8.32 -4.65 2.35
C ASP A 39 8.48 -3.13 2.43
N GLU A 40 8.95 -2.64 3.58
CA GLU A 40 9.16 -1.22 3.84
C GLU A 40 10.07 -0.56 2.79
N SER A 41 11.10 -1.28 2.33
CA SER A 41 12.05 -0.76 1.32
C SER A 41 11.47 -0.66 -0.09
N SER A 42 10.35 -1.33 -0.34
CA SER A 42 9.66 -1.30 -1.63
C SER A 42 8.66 -0.15 -1.73
N ILE A 43 8.27 0.47 -0.62
CA ILE A 43 7.28 1.56 -0.62
C ILE A 43 7.92 2.82 -1.21
N PRO A 44 7.39 3.36 -2.34
CA PRO A 44 7.94 4.55 -2.95
C PRO A 44 7.63 5.77 -2.07
N LEU A 45 8.64 6.26 -1.37
CA LEU A 45 8.57 7.42 -0.50
C LEU A 45 9.62 8.44 -0.89
N ARG A 46 9.22 9.71 -1.01
CA ARG A 46 10.17 10.80 -1.31
C ARG A 46 11.03 11.08 -0.07
N PRO A 47 12.35 11.25 -0.20
CA PRO A 47 13.24 11.50 0.94
C PRO A 47 12.80 12.69 1.81
N GLU A 48 12.28 13.75 1.17
CA GLU A 48 11.80 14.96 1.85
C GLU A 48 10.57 14.67 2.71
N VAL A 49 9.67 13.80 2.23
CA VAL A 49 8.47 13.36 2.96
C VAL A 49 8.88 12.50 4.15
N ALA A 50 9.80 11.55 3.95
CA ALA A 50 10.32 10.71 5.02
C ALA A 50 10.97 11.54 6.13
N SER A 51 11.82 12.51 5.74
CA SER A 51 12.49 13.40 6.68
C SER A 51 11.49 14.25 7.46
N PHE A 52 10.53 14.88 6.77
CA PHE A 52 9.56 15.76 7.41
C PHE A 52 8.61 15.00 8.34
N ALA A 53 8.09 13.84 7.90
CA ALA A 53 7.24 12.99 8.72
C ALA A 53 7.99 12.50 9.97
N GLY A 54 9.26 12.10 9.82
CA GLY A 54 10.14 11.72 10.92
C GLY A 54 10.35 12.84 11.95
N MET A 55 10.55 14.08 11.50
CA MET A 55 10.66 15.25 12.39
C MET A 55 9.38 15.49 13.21
N LEU A 56 8.21 15.20 12.64
CA LEU A 56 6.92 15.33 13.31
C LEU A 56 6.57 14.12 14.19
N GLY A 57 7.37 13.05 14.16
CA GLY A 57 7.04 11.80 14.83
C GLY A 57 5.84 11.08 14.21
N ILE A 58 5.56 11.36 12.93
CA ILE A 58 4.44 10.78 12.20
C ILE A 58 4.98 9.71 11.25
N ASP A 59 4.32 8.55 11.22
CA ASP A 59 4.59 7.54 10.20
C ASP A 59 3.88 7.94 8.88
N PRO A 60 4.63 8.13 7.78
CA PRO A 60 4.07 8.60 6.51
C PRO A 60 3.04 7.64 5.91
N LEU A 61 3.03 6.36 6.30
CA LEU A 61 2.05 5.39 5.81
C LEU A 61 0.62 5.67 6.29
N TYR A 62 0.46 6.55 7.29
CA TYR A 62 -0.82 6.96 7.84
C TYR A 62 -1.31 8.31 7.29
N LEU A 63 -0.47 9.00 6.51
CA LEU A 63 -0.81 10.29 5.90
C LEU A 63 -1.64 10.09 4.64
N ALA A 64 -2.56 11.04 4.41
CA ALA A 64 -3.41 11.03 3.23
C ALA A 64 -2.63 11.34 1.95
N SER A 65 -3.01 10.66 0.86
CA SER A 65 -2.47 10.87 -0.49
C SER A 65 -3.61 11.08 -1.50
N GLU A 66 -3.67 12.27 -2.09
CA GLU A 66 -4.75 12.72 -3.01
C GLU A 66 -4.39 12.55 -4.50
N GLY A 67 -3.50 11.61 -4.82
CA GLY A 67 -3.00 11.40 -6.19
C GLY A 67 -2.27 10.07 -6.37
N VAL A 68 -2.59 9.10 -5.51
CA VAL A 68 -1.99 7.77 -5.46
C VAL A 68 -3.11 6.75 -5.51
N ALA A 69 -2.89 5.63 -6.19
CA ALA A 69 -3.79 4.48 -6.17
C ALA A 69 -3.05 3.28 -5.58
N VAL A 70 -3.75 2.52 -4.73
CA VAL A 70 -3.34 1.19 -4.28
C VAL A 70 -4.14 0.17 -5.07
N LEU A 71 -3.46 -0.80 -5.67
CA LEU A 71 -4.08 -1.85 -6.47
C LEU A 71 -3.71 -3.22 -5.89
N SER A 72 -4.70 -4.09 -5.77
CA SER A 72 -4.52 -5.53 -5.58
C SER A 72 -4.83 -6.22 -6.91
N VAL A 73 -3.88 -6.99 -7.43
CA VAL A 73 -3.96 -7.62 -8.75
C VAL A 73 -3.64 -9.10 -8.65
N ASP A 74 -4.03 -9.87 -9.65
CA ASP A 74 -3.52 -11.22 -9.83
C ASP A 74 -1.98 -11.19 -9.97
N PRO A 75 -1.24 -12.07 -9.26
CA PRO A 75 0.22 -12.07 -9.29
C PRO A 75 0.78 -12.29 -10.70
N SER A 76 0.06 -12.97 -11.59
CA SER A 76 0.47 -13.16 -12.99
C SER A 76 0.49 -11.86 -13.81
N LEU A 77 -0.21 -10.82 -13.35
CA LEU A 77 -0.24 -9.50 -14.01
C LEU A 77 0.66 -8.45 -13.36
N ALA A 78 1.31 -8.74 -12.24
CA ALA A 78 2.00 -7.72 -11.45
C ALA A 78 3.01 -6.91 -12.29
N ASP A 79 3.87 -7.59 -13.06
CA ASP A 79 4.89 -6.94 -13.90
C ASP A 79 4.30 -6.19 -15.09
N GLU A 80 3.23 -6.72 -15.70
CA GLU A 80 2.54 -6.06 -16.82
C GLU A 80 1.86 -4.77 -16.35
N VAL A 81 1.20 -4.80 -15.19
CA VAL A 81 0.57 -3.63 -14.57
C VAL A 81 1.62 -2.57 -14.26
N ILE A 82 2.76 -2.93 -13.67
CA ILE A 82 3.84 -1.98 -13.40
C ILE A 82 4.37 -1.35 -14.70
N THR A 83 4.65 -2.18 -15.71
CA THR A 83 5.11 -1.72 -17.02
C THR A 83 4.12 -0.74 -17.66
N TYR A 84 2.82 -1.05 -17.58
CA TYR A 84 1.77 -0.19 -18.08
C TYR A 84 1.69 1.14 -17.31
N MET A 85 1.71 1.10 -15.97
CA MET A 85 1.73 2.31 -15.14
C MET A 85 2.92 3.21 -15.46
N HIS A 86 4.10 2.63 -15.69
CA HIS A 86 5.29 3.38 -16.10
C HIS A 86 5.11 4.03 -17.47
N SER A 87 4.49 3.34 -18.44
CA SER A 87 4.17 3.91 -19.76
C SER A 87 3.19 5.09 -19.70
N LEU A 88 2.36 5.16 -18.66
CA LEU A 88 1.45 6.28 -18.39
C LEU A 88 2.13 7.44 -17.62
N GLY A 89 3.41 7.29 -17.26
CA GLY A 89 4.18 8.29 -16.53
C GLY A 89 4.23 8.10 -15.01
N PHE A 90 3.62 7.04 -14.47
CA PHE A 90 3.70 6.70 -13.04
C PHE A 90 5.00 5.94 -12.73
N SER A 91 6.16 6.53 -12.98
CA SER A 91 7.47 5.88 -12.86
C SER A 91 7.81 5.34 -11.47
N ASN A 92 7.13 5.84 -10.43
CA ASN A 92 7.31 5.38 -9.04
C ASN A 92 6.40 4.21 -8.66
N ALA A 93 5.53 3.73 -9.56
CA ALA A 93 4.69 2.56 -9.29
C ALA A 93 5.59 1.34 -8.99
N LYS A 94 5.29 0.67 -7.88
CA LYS A 94 6.01 -0.52 -7.40
C LYS A 94 5.05 -1.53 -6.79
N VAL A 95 5.40 -2.80 -6.94
CA VAL A 95 4.85 -3.87 -6.08
C VAL A 95 5.50 -3.71 -4.70
N ILE A 96 4.68 -3.51 -3.68
CA ILE A 96 5.16 -3.27 -2.30
C ILE A 96 5.00 -4.49 -1.39
N GLY A 97 4.34 -5.54 -1.86
CA GLY A 97 3.99 -6.68 -1.03
C GLY A 97 3.02 -7.65 -1.72
N GLU A 98 2.46 -8.53 -0.93
CA GLU A 98 1.61 -9.63 -1.39
C GLU A 98 0.52 -9.98 -0.36
N VAL A 99 -0.58 -10.53 -0.87
CA VAL A 99 -1.67 -11.08 -0.05
C VAL A 99 -1.45 -12.57 0.12
N ARG A 100 -1.53 -13.08 1.35
CA ARG A 100 -1.38 -14.50 1.67
C ARG A 100 -2.52 -15.01 2.55
N ARG A 101 -2.73 -16.33 2.55
CA ARG A 101 -3.62 -16.99 3.51
C ARG A 101 -2.84 -17.32 4.78
N SER A 102 -3.42 -17.01 5.93
CA SER A 102 -2.87 -17.37 7.24
C SER A 102 -4.00 -17.37 8.26
N GLU A 103 -4.25 -18.50 8.91
CA GLU A 103 -5.25 -18.56 9.99
C GLU A 103 -4.82 -17.72 11.19
N LYS A 104 -3.52 -17.77 11.54
CA LYS A 104 -2.97 -17.07 12.71
C LYS A 104 -2.93 -15.55 12.54
N TYR A 105 -2.67 -15.07 11.32
CA TYR A 105 -2.46 -13.64 11.03
C TYR A 105 -3.54 -13.06 10.12
N SER A 106 -4.69 -13.73 9.99
CA SER A 106 -5.83 -13.20 9.25
C SER A 106 -6.25 -11.84 9.80
N GLY A 107 -6.47 -10.88 8.90
CA GLY A 107 -6.83 -9.51 9.25
C GLY A 107 -5.66 -8.59 9.59
N TYR A 108 -4.41 -9.08 9.57
CA TYR A 108 -3.23 -8.28 9.85
C TYR A 108 -2.50 -7.82 8.58
N VAL A 109 -1.85 -6.66 8.70
CA VAL A 109 -0.81 -6.21 7.78
C VAL A 109 0.53 -6.33 8.48
N ILE A 110 1.43 -7.14 7.91
CA ILE A 110 2.77 -7.38 8.43
C ILE A 110 3.76 -6.66 7.51
N MET A 111 4.56 -5.77 8.07
CA MET A 111 5.62 -5.09 7.33
C MET A 111 6.98 -5.66 7.71
N ARG A 112 7.74 -6.11 6.70
CA ARG A 112 9.17 -6.38 6.83
C ARG A 112 9.91 -5.05 6.87
N THR A 113 10.64 -4.79 7.94
CA THR A 113 11.39 -3.55 8.12
C THR A 113 12.69 -3.58 7.33
N VAL A 114 13.27 -2.40 7.06
CA VAL A 114 14.59 -2.27 6.41
C VAL A 114 15.72 -2.98 7.18
N THR A 115 15.54 -3.19 8.49
CA THR A 115 16.48 -3.93 9.36
C THR A 115 16.28 -5.45 9.31
N GLY A 116 15.32 -5.94 8.53
CA GLY A 116 15.03 -7.38 8.35
C GLY A 116 14.05 -7.97 9.37
N GLY A 117 13.60 -7.18 10.34
CA GLY A 117 12.56 -7.57 11.30
C GLY A 117 11.16 -7.50 10.69
N PHE A 118 10.15 -7.85 11.50
CA PHE A 118 8.75 -7.70 11.15
C PHE A 118 8.02 -6.90 12.22
N ARG A 119 7.12 -6.01 11.80
CA ARG A 119 6.16 -5.35 12.69
C ARG A 119 4.76 -5.40 12.11
N ILE A 120 3.76 -5.31 12.97
CA ILE A 120 2.38 -5.11 12.54
C ILE A 120 2.23 -3.64 12.14
N LEU A 121 1.71 -3.39 10.94
CA LEU A 121 1.26 -2.07 10.53
C LEU A 121 -0.19 -1.90 10.99
N GLU A 122 -0.36 -1.31 12.17
CA GLU A 122 -1.67 -1.07 12.78
C GLU A 122 -2.47 -0.03 11.97
N PRO A 123 -3.81 -0.13 11.92
CA PRO A 123 -4.62 0.95 11.35
C PRO A 123 -4.48 2.25 12.18
N PRO A 124 -4.66 3.43 11.58
CA PRO A 124 -4.67 4.71 12.30
C PRO A 124 -5.68 4.70 13.45
N ARG A 125 -5.29 5.31 14.58
CA ARG A 125 -6.19 5.60 15.71
C ARG A 125 -6.64 7.06 15.64
N GLY A 126 -7.73 7.31 14.93
CA GLY A 126 -8.26 8.66 14.70
C GLY A 126 -7.55 9.41 13.58
N ASP A 127 -7.86 10.71 13.45
CA ASP A 127 -7.26 11.59 12.45
C ASP A 127 -5.95 12.20 12.95
N LEU A 128 -4.84 11.86 12.30
CA LEU A 128 -3.51 12.38 12.64
C LEU A 128 -3.34 13.87 12.29
N VAL A 129 -3.95 14.29 11.19
CA VAL A 129 -3.87 15.67 10.69
C VAL A 129 -5.28 16.20 10.53
N PRO A 130 -5.76 17.05 11.44
CA PRO A 130 -7.08 17.65 11.34
C PRO A 130 -7.24 18.43 10.03
N ARG A 131 -8.38 18.27 9.35
CA ARG A 131 -8.72 19.00 8.11
C ARG A 131 -7.75 18.74 6.95
N ILE A 132 -7.14 17.55 6.89
CA ILE A 132 -6.21 17.16 5.82
C ILE A 132 -6.88 17.00 4.44
N CYS A 133 -8.19 16.75 4.42
CA CYS A 133 -9.04 16.72 3.23
C CYS A 133 -10.50 17.01 3.59
#